data_AF-A0A937R0C1-F1
#
_entry.id   AF-A0A937R0C1-F1
#
_cell.length_a   1.000
_cell.length_b   1.000
_cell.length_c   1.000
_cell.angle_alpha   90.00
_cell.angle_beta   90.00
_cell.angle_gamma   90.00
#
_symmetry.space_group_name_H-M   'P 1'
#
loop_
_entity.id
_entity.type
_entity.pdbx_description
1 polymer ?
#
loop_
_entity_poly.entity_id
_entity_poly.type
_entity_poly.pdbx_seq_one_letter_code
_entity_poly.pdbx_strand_id
1 'polypeptide(L)'
;MEKRKLNFGSWVISLLVTLLLVLASPVGKGYSGDVDPVDKKAFFDALVDTEDATQREISTKLLAVVPWYDTLNDNRLHGSSLKWEHPDDPSNSRILVETLLDKWAYDKFYRDHIGEEGYLLTRNLWVTVVPEMKNFFIGKTCPPSLKRIVQVKGLNPARLVKENPDDNYSIIVELWVYPKDLFRPTPDPEIRDHEGELSVKIDGNWTFPSDYNAFLTLIENESYKPASFKDWFAKNVDYNRKGEDVSKWGSAWTRLGYTYDWGNPDDHVGLSEFIILLKASGGLEVKLEKAIDSAKPGEWDNYFRCVAEGTSGSGGGGCFTKTCD
;
A
#
# COMPACT_ATOMS: atom_id res chain seq x y z
N MET A 1 17.90 38.72 77.67
CA MET A 1 18.84 38.41 76.57
C MET A 1 18.30 37.25 75.74
N GLU A 2 18.76 37.13 74.50
CA GLU A 2 18.21 36.30 73.42
C GLU A 2 18.57 34.81 73.51
N LYS A 3 17.58 33.92 73.24
CA LYS A 3 17.61 32.73 72.33
C LYS A 3 16.34 31.88 72.59
N ARG A 4 15.44 31.67 71.59
CA ARG A 4 15.40 30.57 70.59
C ARG A 4 15.36 29.16 71.26
N LYS A 5 14.60 28.14 70.85
CA LYS A 5 13.57 27.84 69.81
C LYS A 5 12.93 26.48 70.24
N LEU A 6 11.74 26.00 69.87
CA LEU A 6 10.61 26.42 69.01
C LEU A 6 9.34 25.66 69.50
N ASN A 7 8.11 26.04 69.12
CA ASN A 7 6.89 25.28 69.43
C ASN A 7 6.67 24.09 68.48
N PHE A 8 6.22 22.96 69.04
CA PHE A 8 5.56 21.88 68.29
C PHE A 8 4.13 22.31 67.95
N GLY A 9 3.83 22.52 66.67
CA GLY A 9 2.51 22.88 66.17
C GLY A 9 2.18 22.02 64.95
N SER A 10 1.21 21.11 65.10
CA SER A 10 0.81 20.18 64.04
C SER A 10 0.14 20.94 62.89
N TRP A 11 0.73 20.89 61.70
CA TRP A 11 0.09 21.30 60.46
C TRP A 11 -0.14 20.05 59.61
N VAL A 12 -1.39 19.57 59.60
CA VAL A 12 -1.84 18.55 58.65
C VAL A 12 -1.98 19.25 57.29
N ILE A 13 -0.95 19.15 56.46
CA ILE A 13 -1.02 19.57 55.06
C ILE A 13 -1.78 18.47 54.31
N SER A 14 -3.10 18.64 54.18
CA SER A 14 -3.90 17.88 53.22
C SER A 14 -3.51 18.28 51.80
N LEU A 15 -2.43 17.67 51.31
CA LEU A 15 -1.96 17.83 49.95
C LEU A 15 -2.93 17.04 49.05
N LEU A 16 -3.94 17.74 48.54
CA LEU A 16 -4.88 17.25 47.53
C LEU A 16 -4.12 17.00 46.22
N VAL A 17 -3.39 15.90 46.18
CA VAL A 17 -2.95 15.28 44.93
C VAL A 17 -4.21 14.74 44.27
N THR A 18 -4.83 15.56 43.43
CA THR A 18 -5.77 15.09 42.43
C THR A 18 -5.01 14.14 41.51
N LEU A 19 -5.09 12.85 41.85
CA LEU A 19 -4.69 11.75 40.99
C LEU A 19 -5.63 11.76 39.78
N LEU A 20 -5.33 12.65 38.83
CA LEU A 20 -5.80 12.57 37.46
C LEU A 20 -5.20 11.27 36.90
N LEU A 21 -5.93 10.19 37.13
CA LEU A 21 -5.94 9.02 36.27
C LEU A 21 -6.19 9.54 34.87
N VAL A 22 -5.09 9.79 34.16
CA VAL A 22 -5.09 9.80 32.70
C VAL A 22 -5.50 8.38 32.33
N LEU A 23 -6.81 8.21 32.17
CA LEU A 23 -7.41 7.05 31.55
C LEU A 23 -6.61 6.82 30.27
N ALA A 24 -6.07 5.62 30.13
CA ALA A 24 -5.39 5.21 28.91
C ALA A 24 -6.31 5.58 27.75
N SER A 25 -5.88 6.52 26.91
CA SER A 25 -6.61 6.86 25.69
C SER A 25 -6.76 5.54 24.94
N PRO A 26 -7.98 5.07 24.66
CA PRO A 26 -8.12 3.87 23.86
C PRO A 26 -7.49 4.16 22.51
N VAL A 27 -6.41 3.44 22.20
CA VAL A 27 -5.96 3.20 20.83
C VAL A 27 -7.22 2.91 20.03
N GLY A 28 -7.39 3.61 18.90
CA GLY A 28 -8.66 3.67 18.16
C GLY A 28 -9.33 2.31 18.10
N LYS A 29 -10.57 2.24 18.61
CA LYS A 29 -11.36 1.02 18.55
C LYS A 29 -11.74 0.76 17.09
N GLY A 30 -10.88 0.05 16.37
CA GLY A 30 -11.31 -0.69 15.19
C GLY A 30 -12.36 -1.69 15.63
N TYR A 31 -13.64 -1.36 15.42
CA TYR A 31 -14.73 -2.28 15.72
C TYR A 31 -14.79 -3.33 14.61
N SER A 32 -14.56 -4.60 14.99
CA SER A 32 -14.67 -5.76 14.09
C SER A 32 -16.10 -6.05 13.57
N GLY A 33 -17.09 -5.23 13.94
CA GLY A 33 -18.52 -5.51 13.77
C GLY A 33 -19.12 -5.20 12.41
N ASP A 34 -18.48 -4.31 11.63
CA ASP A 34 -19.09 -3.67 10.46
C ASP A 34 -18.57 -4.16 9.09
N VAL A 35 -17.66 -5.14 9.08
CA VAL A 35 -17.20 -5.79 7.84
C VAL A 35 -18.24 -6.81 7.39
N ASP A 36 -18.65 -6.72 6.12
CA ASP A 36 -19.57 -7.68 5.50
C ASP A 36 -19.07 -9.13 5.70
N PRO A 37 -19.91 -10.08 6.17
CA PRO A 37 -19.48 -11.46 6.41
C PRO A 37 -18.88 -12.15 5.17
N VAL A 38 -19.30 -11.79 3.97
CA VAL A 38 -18.74 -12.30 2.70
C VAL A 38 -17.34 -11.75 2.48
N ASP A 39 -17.12 -10.45 2.71
CA ASP A 39 -15.79 -9.82 2.59
C ASP A 39 -14.85 -10.34 3.67
N LYS A 40 -15.33 -10.48 4.90
CA LYS A 40 -14.54 -11.07 6.01
C LYS A 40 -14.11 -12.49 5.67
N LYS A 41 -14.99 -13.30 5.06
CA LYS A 41 -14.64 -14.66 4.64
C LYS A 41 -13.64 -14.65 3.47
N ALA A 42 -13.93 -13.91 2.40
CA ALA A 42 -13.05 -13.86 1.22
C ALA A 42 -11.64 -13.37 1.56
N PHE A 43 -11.53 -12.34 2.41
CA PHE A 43 -10.25 -11.86 2.90
C PHE A 43 -9.57 -12.84 3.87
N PHE A 44 -10.32 -13.56 4.70
CA PHE A 44 -9.75 -14.64 5.52
C PHE A 44 -9.21 -15.80 4.67
N ASP A 45 -9.95 -16.22 3.64
CA ASP A 45 -9.52 -17.26 2.71
C ASP A 45 -8.23 -16.82 2.00
N ALA A 46 -8.14 -15.56 1.54
CA ALA A 46 -6.94 -14.98 0.95
C ALA A 46 -5.73 -14.96 1.91
N LEU A 47 -5.96 -14.64 3.19
CA LEU A 47 -4.91 -14.70 4.22
C LEU A 47 -4.41 -16.13 4.48
N VAL A 48 -5.25 -17.15 4.27
CA VAL A 48 -4.89 -18.57 4.40
C VAL A 48 -4.15 -19.06 3.16
N ASP A 49 -4.62 -18.72 1.95
CA ASP A 49 -3.98 -19.07 0.67
C ASP A 49 -2.55 -18.51 0.62
N THR A 50 -2.40 -17.24 1.01
CA THR A 50 -1.09 -16.56 1.08
C THR A 50 -0.18 -17.02 2.24
N GLU A 51 -0.53 -18.04 3.04
CA GLU A 51 0.42 -18.63 4.01
C GLU A 51 1.54 -19.41 3.28
N ASP A 52 1.25 -20.09 2.16
CA ASP A 52 2.20 -21.00 1.48
C ASP A 52 2.15 -20.86 -0.06
N ALA A 53 3.02 -20.00 -0.62
CA ALA A 53 3.04 -19.67 -2.03
C ALA A 53 3.73 -20.77 -2.86
N THR A 54 3.12 -21.16 -3.97
CA THR A 54 3.53 -22.33 -4.76
C THR A 54 3.92 -21.97 -6.20
N GLN A 55 4.63 -22.88 -6.85
CA GLN A 55 5.09 -22.74 -8.25
C GLN A 55 3.95 -22.52 -9.26
N ARG A 56 2.70 -22.86 -8.90
CA ARG A 56 1.52 -22.72 -9.77
C ARG A 56 0.94 -21.31 -9.76
N GLU A 57 1.27 -20.51 -8.75
CA GLU A 57 0.75 -19.16 -8.54
C GLU A 57 1.69 -18.09 -9.08
N ILE A 58 2.91 -18.46 -9.52
CA ILE A 58 3.82 -17.52 -10.16
C ILE A 58 3.16 -16.96 -11.42
N SER A 59 2.90 -15.66 -11.40
CA SER A 59 2.45 -14.90 -12.56
C SER A 59 3.66 -14.55 -13.43
N THR A 60 3.64 -14.98 -14.69
CA THR A 60 4.65 -14.61 -15.72
C THR A 60 4.26 -13.34 -16.48
N LYS A 61 3.41 -12.51 -15.87
CA LYS A 61 2.75 -11.34 -16.47
C LYS A 61 2.73 -10.14 -15.51
N LEU A 62 3.68 -10.02 -14.59
CA LEU A 62 3.85 -8.80 -13.81
C LEU A 62 4.30 -7.65 -14.75
N LEU A 63 4.19 -6.40 -14.29
CA LEU A 63 4.85 -5.29 -14.97
C LEU A 63 6.35 -5.29 -14.67
N ALA A 64 7.12 -5.07 -15.74
CA ALA A 64 8.53 -4.77 -15.72
C ALA A 64 8.75 -3.25 -15.74
N VAL A 65 9.48 -2.71 -14.77
CA VAL A 65 9.91 -1.31 -14.71
C VAL A 65 11.09 -1.10 -15.67
N VAL A 66 10.77 -1.02 -16.97
CA VAL A 66 11.75 -0.84 -18.05
C VAL A 66 11.49 0.44 -18.85
N PRO A 67 12.55 1.15 -19.28
CA PRO A 67 12.44 2.41 -20.03
C PRO A 67 12.17 2.22 -21.54
N TRP A 68 12.21 0.97 -22.03
CA TRP A 68 11.99 0.62 -23.44
C TRP A 68 10.60 0.01 -23.66
N TYR A 69 10.18 -0.10 -24.93
CA TYR A 69 8.96 -0.83 -25.27
C TYR A 69 9.10 -2.32 -24.90
N ASP A 70 8.14 -2.81 -24.13
CA ASP A 70 8.00 -4.22 -23.81
C ASP A 70 6.58 -4.69 -24.13
N THR A 71 6.47 -5.88 -24.73
CA THR A 71 5.21 -6.44 -25.22
C THR A 71 4.31 -6.96 -24.10
N LEU A 72 4.84 -7.42 -22.97
CA LEU A 72 4.02 -7.90 -21.86
C LEU A 72 3.42 -6.71 -21.10
N ASN A 73 4.20 -5.65 -20.89
CA ASN A 73 3.73 -4.35 -20.42
C ASN A 73 2.66 -3.77 -21.34
N ASP A 74 2.89 -3.72 -22.65
CA ASP A 74 1.96 -3.19 -23.65
C ASP A 74 0.58 -3.90 -23.60
N ASN A 75 0.60 -5.23 -23.52
CA ASN A 75 -0.61 -6.05 -23.34
C ASN A 75 -1.30 -5.75 -22.00
N ARG A 76 -0.56 -5.78 -20.89
CA ARG A 76 -1.09 -5.57 -19.53
C ARG A 76 -1.61 -4.15 -19.29
N LEU A 77 -1.01 -3.17 -19.95
CA LEU A 77 -1.40 -1.77 -19.90
C LEU A 77 -2.38 -1.38 -21.00
N HIS A 78 -2.88 -2.32 -21.81
CA HIS A 78 -3.80 -2.08 -22.93
C HIS A 78 -3.33 -0.91 -23.83
N GLY A 79 -2.13 -1.05 -24.42
CA GLY A 79 -1.53 -0.08 -25.36
C GLY A 79 -0.88 1.15 -24.73
N SER A 80 -1.04 1.39 -23.41
CA SER A 80 -0.41 2.54 -22.75
C SER A 80 1.02 2.21 -22.31
N SER A 81 1.93 3.18 -22.42
CA SER A 81 3.26 3.10 -21.80
C SER A 81 3.26 3.50 -20.31
N LEU A 82 4.24 2.98 -19.56
CA LEU A 82 4.62 3.44 -18.23
C LEU A 82 4.87 4.96 -18.22
N LYS A 83 4.57 5.62 -17.10
CA LYS A 83 4.72 7.07 -16.97
C LYS A 83 6.05 7.45 -16.33
N TRP A 84 6.92 8.05 -17.15
CA TRP A 84 8.20 8.63 -16.77
C TRP A 84 8.08 10.16 -16.71
N GLU A 85 8.74 10.82 -15.75
CA GLU A 85 8.66 12.28 -15.58
C GLU A 85 9.37 13.03 -16.70
N HIS A 86 10.44 12.41 -17.22
CA HIS A 86 11.27 12.87 -18.32
C HIS A 86 11.34 11.73 -19.35
N PRO A 87 10.30 11.57 -20.19
CA PRO A 87 10.21 10.45 -21.14
C PRO A 87 11.30 10.49 -22.23
N ASP A 88 12.01 11.61 -22.40
CA ASP A 88 13.16 11.75 -23.30
C ASP A 88 14.47 11.19 -22.69
N ASP A 89 14.55 11.04 -21.37
CA ASP A 89 15.65 10.34 -20.66
C ASP A 89 15.09 9.46 -19.53
N PRO A 90 14.35 8.38 -19.86
CA PRO A 90 13.70 7.53 -18.87
C PRO A 90 14.71 6.75 -18.01
N SER A 91 15.97 6.64 -18.43
CA SER A 91 17.02 5.95 -17.66
C SER A 91 17.52 6.78 -16.46
N ASN A 92 17.42 8.10 -16.52
CA ASN A 92 17.68 9.01 -15.41
C ASN A 92 16.41 9.65 -14.84
N SER A 93 15.22 9.15 -15.22
CA SER A 93 13.94 9.70 -14.79
C SER A 93 13.35 8.97 -13.58
N ARG A 94 12.42 9.65 -12.90
CA ARG A 94 11.49 9.03 -11.97
C ARG A 94 10.33 8.38 -12.73
N ILE A 95 9.81 7.29 -12.19
CA ILE A 95 8.58 6.65 -12.63
C ILE A 95 7.42 7.05 -11.70
N LEU A 96 6.23 7.18 -12.26
CA LEU A 96 5.02 7.50 -11.50
C LEU A 96 4.46 6.22 -10.88
N VAL A 97 4.29 6.23 -9.57
CA VAL A 97 3.65 5.15 -8.80
C VAL A 97 2.46 5.70 -8.04
N GLU A 98 1.55 4.83 -7.60
CA GLU A 98 0.39 5.19 -6.80
C GLU A 98 0.18 4.26 -5.60
N THR A 99 -0.37 4.83 -4.53
CA THR A 99 -0.81 4.11 -3.33
C THR A 99 -2.22 4.54 -2.92
N LEU A 100 -2.96 3.65 -2.27
CA LEU A 100 -4.25 3.95 -1.66
C LEU A 100 -4.06 4.20 -0.16
N LEU A 101 -4.44 5.39 0.30
CA LEU A 101 -4.33 5.81 1.70
C LEU A 101 -5.70 5.92 2.36
N ASP A 102 -5.70 5.76 3.69
CA ASP A 102 -6.81 6.24 4.51
C ASP A 102 -6.86 7.77 4.56
N LYS A 103 -8.07 8.32 4.73
CA LYS A 103 -8.30 9.76 4.68
C LYS A 103 -7.52 10.51 5.74
N TRP A 104 -7.46 10.00 6.97
CA TRP A 104 -6.71 10.59 8.07
C TRP A 104 -5.21 10.68 7.77
N ALA A 105 -4.60 9.62 7.22
CA ALA A 105 -3.20 9.61 6.85
C ALA A 105 -2.91 10.62 5.73
N TYR A 106 -3.75 10.66 4.70
CA TYR A 106 -3.67 11.68 3.66
C TYR A 106 -3.74 13.10 4.22
N ASP A 107 -4.80 13.40 4.99
CA ASP A 107 -5.07 14.72 5.55
C ASP A 107 -3.96 15.21 6.48
N LYS A 108 -3.34 14.29 7.22
CA LYS A 108 -2.31 14.62 8.22
C LYS A 108 -0.89 14.75 7.65
N PHE A 109 -0.56 13.99 6.61
CA PHE A 109 0.84 13.84 6.17
C PHE A 109 1.11 14.23 4.72
N TYR A 110 0.11 14.28 3.83
CA TYR A 110 0.32 14.42 2.38
C TYR A 110 -0.44 15.59 1.75
N ARG A 111 -1.64 15.92 2.26
CA ARG A 111 -2.56 16.93 1.70
C ARG A 111 -1.91 18.26 1.34
N ASP A 112 -1.15 18.84 2.27
CA ASP A 112 -0.57 20.18 2.10
C ASP A 112 0.74 20.16 1.30
N HIS A 113 1.22 18.97 0.93
CA HIS A 113 2.48 18.73 0.20
C HIS A 113 2.25 18.24 -1.24
N ILE A 114 1.00 18.21 -1.73
CA ILE A 114 0.70 17.84 -3.11
C ILE A 114 1.27 18.90 -4.07
N GLY A 115 2.07 18.43 -5.04
CA GLY A 115 2.84 19.27 -5.97
C GLY A 115 4.23 19.67 -5.45
N GLU A 116 4.58 19.34 -4.19
CA GLU A 116 5.88 19.65 -3.61
C GLU A 116 6.98 18.69 -4.09
N GLU A 117 8.12 19.26 -4.44
CA GLU A 117 9.36 18.56 -4.78
C GLU A 117 10.21 18.37 -3.52
N GLY A 118 10.80 17.20 -3.32
CA GLY A 118 11.63 16.92 -2.14
C GLY A 118 10.87 16.57 -0.86
N TYR A 119 9.58 16.18 -0.96
CA TYR A 119 8.82 15.67 0.18
C TYR A 119 9.53 14.45 0.79
N LEU A 120 9.87 14.54 2.08
CA LEU A 120 10.60 13.46 2.78
C LEU A 120 9.64 12.36 3.24
N LEU A 121 9.55 11.29 2.46
CA LEU A 121 8.85 10.08 2.86
C LEU A 121 9.61 9.38 3.98
N THR A 122 8.92 9.13 5.11
CA THR A 122 9.50 8.52 6.33
C THR A 122 8.92 7.14 6.66
N ARG A 123 8.05 6.59 5.81
CA ARG A 123 7.45 5.25 5.96
C ARG A 123 7.48 4.51 4.63
N ASN A 124 7.84 3.23 4.65
CA ASN A 124 7.75 2.36 3.47
C ASN A 124 6.29 2.38 2.96
N LEU A 125 6.08 2.67 1.67
CA LEU A 125 4.78 2.60 1.01
C LEU A 125 4.75 1.42 0.06
N TRP A 126 3.65 0.67 0.08
CA TRP A 126 3.29 -0.28 -0.97
C TRP A 126 2.65 0.49 -2.11
N VAL A 127 3.13 0.26 -3.32
CA VAL A 127 2.76 1.02 -4.52
C VAL A 127 2.54 0.12 -5.73
N THR A 128 1.73 0.60 -6.65
CA THR A 128 1.56 0.05 -8.00
C THR A 128 2.08 1.07 -9.01
N VAL A 129 2.64 0.63 -10.14
CA VAL A 129 3.16 1.54 -11.17
C VAL A 129 2.03 2.07 -12.06
N VAL A 130 2.06 3.37 -12.37
CA VAL A 130 1.05 4.03 -13.21
C VAL A 130 1.40 3.80 -14.70
N PRO A 131 0.45 3.35 -15.55
CA PRO A 131 -1.01 3.42 -15.38
C PRO A 131 -1.73 2.08 -15.07
N GLU A 132 -1.09 1.11 -14.39
CA GLU A 132 -1.67 -0.24 -14.24
C GLU A 132 -3.07 -0.25 -13.62
N MET A 133 -3.25 0.33 -12.42
CA MET A 133 -4.56 0.38 -11.76
C MET A 133 -5.60 1.17 -12.56
N LYS A 134 -5.18 2.24 -13.27
CA LYS A 134 -6.08 3.03 -14.14
C LYS A 134 -6.65 2.20 -15.28
N ASN A 135 -5.84 1.25 -15.78
CA ASN A 135 -6.13 0.45 -16.96
C ASN A 135 -6.72 -0.93 -16.62
N PHE A 136 -6.55 -1.42 -15.39
CA PHE A 136 -7.02 -2.73 -14.93
C PHE A 136 -8.53 -2.95 -15.12
N PHE A 137 -9.32 -1.88 -15.22
CA PHE A 137 -10.78 -1.92 -15.36
C PHE A 137 -11.30 -1.69 -16.80
N ILE A 138 -10.41 -1.63 -17.80
CA ILE A 138 -10.80 -1.60 -19.22
C ILE A 138 -11.56 -2.88 -19.55
N GLY A 139 -12.75 -2.73 -20.14
CA GLY A 139 -13.64 -3.87 -20.45
C GLY A 139 -14.25 -4.56 -19.22
N LYS A 140 -14.15 -3.97 -18.03
CA LYS A 140 -14.81 -4.40 -16.80
C LYS A 140 -15.78 -3.32 -16.31
N THR A 141 -16.44 -3.52 -15.16
CA THR A 141 -17.20 -2.46 -14.49
C THR A 141 -16.28 -1.27 -14.19
N CYS A 142 -16.53 -0.15 -14.86
CA CYS A 142 -15.69 1.05 -14.79
C CYS A 142 -16.57 2.32 -14.80
N PRO A 143 -16.29 3.34 -13.96
CA PRO A 143 -15.25 3.34 -12.92
C PRO A 143 -15.52 2.31 -11.81
N PRO A 144 -14.48 1.71 -11.22
CA PRO A 144 -14.61 0.74 -10.15
C PRO A 144 -15.12 1.40 -8.87
N SER A 145 -15.79 0.63 -8.01
CA SER A 145 -16.08 1.06 -6.65
C SER A 145 -14.80 1.07 -5.81
N LEU A 146 -14.76 1.91 -4.76
CA LEU A 146 -13.68 1.91 -3.77
C LEU A 146 -13.44 0.50 -3.18
N LYS A 147 -14.51 -0.24 -2.85
CA LYS A 147 -14.43 -1.64 -2.41
C LYS A 147 -13.69 -2.52 -3.42
N ARG A 148 -13.94 -2.33 -4.73
CA ARG A 148 -13.27 -3.09 -5.78
C ARG A 148 -11.77 -2.77 -5.85
N ILE A 149 -11.35 -1.53 -5.57
CA ILE A 149 -9.91 -1.18 -5.45
C ILE A 149 -9.27 -1.87 -4.25
N VAL A 150 -9.92 -1.84 -3.08
CA VAL A 150 -9.43 -2.52 -1.87
C VAL A 150 -9.30 -4.04 -2.10
N GLN A 151 -10.24 -4.63 -2.84
CA GLN A 151 -10.18 -6.02 -3.29
C GLN A 151 -8.95 -6.29 -4.18
N VAL A 152 -8.81 -5.58 -5.31
CA VAL A 152 -7.68 -5.79 -6.24
C VAL A 152 -6.34 -5.63 -5.53
N LYS A 153 -6.20 -4.64 -4.65
CA LYS A 153 -4.95 -4.34 -3.93
C LYS A 153 -4.65 -5.26 -2.74
N GLY A 154 -5.45 -6.30 -2.47
CA GLY A 154 -5.20 -7.21 -1.34
C GLY A 154 -5.34 -6.54 0.04
N LEU A 155 -6.05 -5.42 0.12
CA LEU A 155 -6.14 -4.59 1.31
C LEU A 155 -7.27 -5.06 2.24
N ASN A 156 -7.08 -4.80 3.55
CA ASN A 156 -7.98 -5.29 4.59
C ASN A 156 -9.35 -4.54 4.57
N PRO A 157 -10.49 -5.25 4.45
CA PRO A 157 -11.82 -4.64 4.39
C PRO A 157 -12.26 -3.94 5.69
N ALA A 158 -11.55 -4.10 6.81
CA ALA A 158 -11.80 -3.35 8.05
C ALA A 158 -11.59 -1.83 7.92
N ARG A 159 -11.00 -1.35 6.82
CA ARG A 159 -10.83 0.07 6.48
C ARG A 159 -11.85 0.56 5.44
N LEU A 160 -13.04 -0.06 5.42
CA LEU A 160 -14.22 0.34 4.65
C LEU A 160 -15.47 0.55 5.54
N VAL A 161 -15.29 0.61 6.87
CA VAL A 161 -16.38 0.61 7.86
C VAL A 161 -17.09 1.98 7.93
N LYS A 162 -18.42 1.98 8.01
CA LYS A 162 -19.20 3.23 7.88
C LYS A 162 -19.13 4.14 9.10
N GLU A 163 -18.82 3.59 10.27
CA GLU A 163 -18.85 4.30 11.55
C GLU A 163 -17.76 5.39 11.68
N ASN A 164 -16.61 5.24 11.00
CA ASN A 164 -15.58 6.28 10.95
C ASN A 164 -15.03 6.47 9.52
N PRO A 165 -15.65 7.32 8.68
CA PRO A 165 -15.22 7.52 7.30
C PRO A 165 -13.82 8.16 7.17
N ASP A 166 -13.30 8.81 8.22
CA ASP A 166 -11.95 9.39 8.20
C ASP A 166 -10.84 8.33 8.37
N ASP A 167 -11.15 7.16 8.95
CA ASP A 167 -10.19 6.03 9.08
C ASP A 167 -10.19 5.10 7.85
N ASN A 168 -11.07 5.35 6.87
CA ASN A 168 -11.24 4.51 5.69
C ASN A 168 -10.28 4.86 4.55
N TYR A 169 -9.89 3.83 3.79
CA TYR A 169 -9.30 3.99 2.47
C TYR A 169 -10.20 4.87 1.61
N SER A 170 -9.63 5.87 0.95
CA SER A 170 -10.43 6.78 0.11
C SER A 170 -9.62 7.64 -0.85
N ILE A 171 -8.32 7.81 -0.60
CA ILE A 171 -7.47 8.72 -1.38
C ILE A 171 -6.40 7.93 -2.11
N ILE A 172 -6.39 7.99 -3.44
CA ILE A 172 -5.22 7.54 -4.22
C ILE A 172 -4.24 8.70 -4.26
N VAL A 173 -2.96 8.46 -3.96
CA VAL A 173 -1.87 9.43 -4.11
C VAL A 173 -0.90 8.92 -5.17
N GLU A 174 -0.66 9.73 -6.20
CA GLU A 174 0.42 9.49 -7.16
C GLU A 174 1.69 10.25 -6.75
N LEU A 175 2.85 9.61 -6.89
CA LEU A 175 4.14 10.18 -6.54
C LEU A 175 5.25 9.69 -7.49
N TRP A 176 6.25 10.53 -7.70
CA TRP A 176 7.42 10.23 -8.53
C TRP A 176 8.56 9.65 -7.71
N VAL A 177 9.04 8.48 -8.11
CA VAL A 177 10.11 7.72 -7.42
C VAL A 177 11.13 7.24 -8.45
N TYR A 178 12.42 7.22 -8.11
CA TYR A 178 13.41 6.60 -9.01
C TYR A 178 13.28 5.07 -8.96
N PRO A 179 13.39 4.34 -10.09
CA PRO A 179 13.33 2.87 -10.10
C PRO A 179 14.31 2.19 -9.14
N LYS A 180 15.51 2.75 -8.94
CA LYS A 180 16.52 2.26 -7.97
C LYS A 180 16.09 2.30 -6.51
N ASP A 181 15.05 3.07 -6.21
CA ASP A 181 14.45 3.25 -4.89
C ASP A 181 13.11 2.49 -4.78
N LEU A 182 12.83 1.57 -5.72
CA LEU A 182 11.76 0.58 -5.68
C LEU A 182 12.36 -0.83 -5.57
N PHE A 183 11.64 -1.75 -4.92
CA PHE A 183 11.90 -3.18 -4.98
C PHE A 183 10.57 -3.94 -5.05
N ARG A 184 10.58 -5.14 -5.65
CA ARG A 184 9.43 -6.04 -5.63
C ARG A 184 9.40 -6.80 -4.29
N PRO A 185 8.28 -6.90 -3.56
CA PRO A 185 8.24 -7.57 -2.26
C PRO A 185 8.15 -9.10 -2.44
N THR A 186 9.18 -9.69 -3.04
CA THR A 186 9.26 -11.14 -3.34
C THR A 186 10.66 -11.66 -2.99
N PRO A 187 10.85 -12.98 -2.95
CA PRO A 187 12.17 -13.60 -2.87
C PRO A 187 13.14 -13.21 -3.99
N ASP A 188 12.65 -12.73 -5.13
CA ASP A 188 13.41 -11.88 -6.04
C ASP A 188 12.90 -10.41 -5.97
N PRO A 189 13.71 -9.46 -5.47
CA PRO A 189 13.31 -8.06 -5.35
C PRO A 189 13.53 -7.23 -6.62
N GLU A 190 14.04 -7.83 -7.70
CA GLU A 190 14.16 -7.22 -9.02
C GLU A 190 12.80 -6.75 -9.57
N ILE A 191 12.83 -5.72 -10.42
CA ILE A 191 11.65 -4.97 -10.86
C ILE A 191 11.49 -4.92 -12.39
N ARG A 192 12.47 -5.39 -13.17
CA ARG A 192 12.59 -5.20 -14.63
C ARG A 192 12.16 -6.44 -15.43
N ASP A 193 11.59 -7.42 -14.75
CA ASP A 193 11.09 -8.67 -15.28
C ASP A 193 9.57 -8.83 -15.03
N HIS A 194 9.04 -10.00 -15.36
CA HIS A 194 7.60 -10.26 -15.39
C HIS A 194 7.13 -11.34 -14.42
N GLU A 195 7.99 -11.81 -13.51
CA GLU A 195 7.67 -12.80 -12.49
C GLU A 195 8.36 -12.48 -11.16
N GLY A 196 8.05 -13.23 -10.11
CA GLY A 196 8.76 -13.19 -8.84
C GLY A 196 9.15 -14.61 -8.47
N GLU A 197 10.43 -14.86 -8.22
CA GLU A 197 10.90 -16.21 -7.87
C GLU A 197 10.47 -16.63 -6.45
N LEU A 198 10.43 -17.94 -6.20
CA LEU A 198 10.00 -18.50 -4.91
C LEU A 198 11.15 -18.64 -3.89
N SER A 199 10.82 -18.43 -2.62
CA SER A 199 11.63 -18.88 -1.48
C SER A 199 11.07 -20.18 -0.93
N VAL A 200 11.95 -21.07 -0.49
CA VAL A 200 11.58 -22.36 0.11
C VAL A 200 12.03 -22.43 1.57
N LYS A 201 11.27 -23.09 2.45
CA LYS A 201 11.72 -23.37 3.82
C LYS A 201 12.55 -24.66 3.84
N ILE A 202 13.84 -24.54 4.20
CA ILE A 202 14.75 -25.68 4.45
C ILE A 202 15.09 -25.67 5.94
N ASP A 203 14.83 -26.78 6.63
CA ASP A 203 15.01 -26.92 8.09
C ASP A 203 14.42 -25.75 8.91
N GLY A 204 13.23 -25.28 8.50
CA GLY A 204 12.51 -24.16 9.11
C GLY A 204 13.00 -22.77 8.73
N ASN A 205 14.11 -22.65 7.98
CA ASN A 205 14.69 -21.38 7.55
C ASN A 205 14.29 -21.07 6.10
N TRP A 206 13.94 -19.82 5.81
CA TRP A 206 13.75 -19.38 4.42
C TRP A 206 15.07 -19.41 3.65
N THR A 207 15.06 -20.02 2.48
CA THR A 207 16.13 -20.00 1.47
C THR A 207 15.60 -19.28 0.25
N PHE A 208 16.37 -18.30 -0.22
CA PHE A 208 16.05 -17.46 -1.37
C PHE A 208 16.86 -17.97 -2.57
N PRO A 209 16.38 -17.80 -3.81
CA PRO A 209 17.14 -18.18 -5.01
C PRO A 209 18.45 -17.40 -5.14
N SER A 210 18.43 -16.15 -4.65
CA SER A 210 19.52 -15.19 -4.74
C SER A 210 19.85 -14.58 -3.37
N ASP A 211 21.09 -14.80 -2.91
CA ASP A 211 21.62 -14.14 -1.71
C ASP A 211 21.94 -12.64 -1.94
N TYR A 212 21.81 -12.12 -3.17
CA TYR A 212 21.97 -10.68 -3.45
C TYR A 212 20.97 -9.80 -2.67
N ASN A 213 19.88 -10.40 -2.16
CA ASN A 213 18.93 -9.76 -1.26
C ASN A 213 19.57 -9.26 0.05
N ALA A 214 20.73 -9.80 0.43
CA ALA A 214 21.48 -9.35 1.60
C ALA A 214 21.95 -7.89 1.52
N PHE A 215 21.94 -7.26 0.34
CA PHE A 215 22.31 -5.86 0.15
C PHE A 215 21.12 -4.88 0.35
N LEU A 216 19.88 -5.35 0.35
CA LEU A 216 18.71 -4.54 0.70
C LEU A 216 18.57 -4.44 2.22
N THR A 217 19.04 -3.32 2.75
CA THR A 217 18.82 -2.93 4.16
C THR A 217 17.53 -2.13 4.26
N LEU A 218 16.55 -2.67 4.98
CA LEU A 218 15.27 -2.01 5.21
C LEU A 218 15.26 -1.31 6.58
N ILE A 219 14.63 -0.14 6.65
CA ILE A 219 14.35 0.53 7.92
C ILE A 219 13.05 -0.04 8.50
N GLU A 220 13.11 -0.55 9.73
CA GLU A 220 11.90 -0.81 10.48
C GLU A 220 11.28 0.49 11.02
N ASN A 221 10.12 0.87 10.49
CA ASN A 221 9.36 2.11 10.80
C ASN A 221 9.14 2.40 12.31
N GLU A 222 9.27 1.42 13.20
CA GLU A 222 9.04 1.55 14.65
C GLU A 222 10.32 1.68 15.48
N SER A 223 11.48 1.31 14.92
CA SER A 223 12.76 1.27 15.65
C SER A 223 13.90 2.02 14.96
N TYR A 224 13.72 2.46 13.70
CA TYR A 224 14.78 2.98 12.84
C TYR A 224 16.01 2.07 12.74
N LYS A 225 15.83 0.77 12.98
CA LYS A 225 16.89 -0.22 12.94
C LYS A 225 16.99 -0.79 11.52
N PRO A 226 18.19 -0.86 10.95
CA PRO A 226 18.51 -1.74 9.84
C PRO A 226 18.05 -3.18 10.13
N ALA A 227 17.23 -3.73 9.24
CA ALA A 227 16.97 -5.16 9.13
C ALA A 227 17.46 -5.65 7.76
N SER A 228 17.93 -6.90 7.68
CA SER A 228 18.14 -7.51 6.36
C SER A 228 16.79 -7.72 5.68
N PHE A 229 16.77 -7.71 4.35
CA PHE A 229 15.57 -8.06 3.59
C PHE A 229 14.95 -9.40 4.03
N LYS A 230 15.79 -10.39 4.34
CA LYS A 230 15.39 -11.72 4.80
C LYS A 230 14.69 -11.71 6.16
N ASP A 231 15.20 -10.93 7.11
CA ASP A 231 14.56 -10.78 8.44
C ASP A 231 13.23 -10.03 8.34
N TRP A 232 13.20 -8.96 7.55
CA TRP A 232 11.96 -8.23 7.23
C TRP A 232 10.93 -9.15 6.57
N PHE A 233 11.34 -9.93 5.56
CA PHE A 233 10.47 -10.86 4.84
C PHE A 233 9.85 -11.86 5.82
N ALA A 234 10.68 -12.58 6.58
CA ALA A 234 10.22 -13.59 7.54
C ALA A 234 9.24 -13.00 8.56
N LYS A 235 9.55 -11.82 9.12
CA LYS A 235 8.71 -11.12 10.08
C LYS A 235 7.34 -10.70 9.51
N ASN A 236 7.27 -10.26 8.25
CA ASN A 236 6.00 -9.85 7.65
C ASN A 236 5.10 -11.04 7.32
N VAL A 237 5.65 -12.21 6.97
CA VAL A 237 4.84 -13.43 6.76
C VAL A 237 4.13 -13.85 8.05
N ASP A 238 4.86 -13.95 9.17
CA ASP A 238 4.33 -14.49 10.43
C ASP A 238 3.28 -13.58 11.11
N TYR A 239 3.16 -12.31 10.69
CA TYR A 239 2.31 -11.32 11.34
C TYR A 239 0.93 -11.13 10.67
N ASN A 240 0.68 -11.76 9.51
CA ASN A 240 -0.49 -11.48 8.68
C ASN A 240 -1.86 -11.88 9.28
N ARG A 241 -1.92 -12.78 10.26
CA ARG A 241 -3.20 -13.27 10.83
C ARG A 241 -3.17 -13.38 12.36
N LYS A 242 -3.86 -12.46 13.06
CA LYS A 242 -3.88 -12.40 14.54
C LYS A 242 -5.29 -12.32 15.12
N GLY A 243 -5.77 -13.44 15.68
CA GLY A 243 -7.07 -13.53 16.35
C GLY A 243 -8.27 -13.45 15.40
N GLU A 244 -9.48 -13.30 15.96
CA GLU A 244 -10.75 -13.26 15.20
C GLU A 244 -11.15 -11.84 14.72
N ASP A 245 -10.44 -10.83 15.19
CA ASP A 245 -10.67 -9.42 14.92
C ASP A 245 -10.04 -9.02 13.58
N VAL A 246 -10.89 -8.84 12.57
CA VAL A 246 -10.50 -8.45 11.21
C VAL A 246 -9.70 -7.13 11.18
N SER A 247 -9.92 -6.21 12.11
CA SER A 247 -9.13 -4.96 12.19
C SER A 247 -7.66 -5.16 12.59
N LYS A 248 -7.32 -6.36 13.11
CA LYS A 248 -5.96 -6.77 13.50
C LYS A 248 -5.30 -7.72 12.49
N TRP A 249 -5.97 -8.08 11.41
CA TRP A 249 -5.38 -8.87 10.34
C TRP A 249 -4.49 -7.99 9.46
N GLY A 250 -3.42 -8.58 8.92
CA GLY A 250 -2.46 -7.92 8.03
C GLY A 250 -3.00 -7.79 6.60
N SER A 251 -2.12 -7.96 5.62
CA SER A 251 -2.48 -7.98 4.19
C SER A 251 -2.32 -9.41 3.65
N ALA A 252 -3.09 -9.76 2.62
CA ALA A 252 -2.92 -11.01 1.87
C ALA A 252 -1.71 -10.88 0.92
N TRP A 253 -0.50 -10.82 1.50
CA TRP A 253 0.73 -10.63 0.76
C TRP A 253 1.18 -11.94 0.11
N THR A 254 1.14 -11.98 -1.23
CA THR A 254 1.44 -13.17 -2.03
C THR A 254 2.88 -13.63 -1.88
N ARG A 255 3.82 -12.67 -1.73
CA ARG A 255 5.27 -12.84 -1.90
C ARG A 255 5.66 -13.23 -3.34
N LEU A 256 4.77 -12.96 -4.31
CA LEU A 256 4.94 -13.30 -5.72
C LEU A 256 4.89 -12.06 -6.64
N GLY A 257 4.90 -10.86 -6.06
CA GLY A 257 5.04 -9.61 -6.81
C GLY A 257 3.74 -9.09 -7.43
N TYR A 258 2.61 -9.70 -7.09
CA TYR A 258 1.26 -9.17 -7.34
C TYR A 258 0.43 -9.08 -6.06
N THR A 259 -0.51 -8.13 -6.02
CA THR A 259 -1.50 -8.00 -4.95
C THR A 259 -2.56 -9.09 -5.06
N TYR A 260 -2.95 -9.73 -3.95
CA TYR A 260 -3.98 -10.77 -3.97
C TYR A 260 -5.39 -10.16 -4.16
N ASP A 261 -6.03 -10.44 -5.29
CA ASP A 261 -7.38 -9.96 -5.59
C ASP A 261 -8.47 -10.85 -4.95
N TRP A 262 -8.73 -10.61 -3.67
CA TRP A 262 -9.78 -11.33 -2.92
C TRP A 262 -11.22 -11.01 -3.38
N GLY A 263 -11.38 -10.11 -4.35
CA GLY A 263 -12.67 -9.83 -5.00
C GLY A 263 -12.94 -10.64 -6.26
N ASN A 264 -11.97 -11.43 -6.75
CA ASN A 264 -12.12 -12.25 -7.95
C ASN A 264 -12.05 -13.76 -7.60
N PRO A 265 -13.15 -14.52 -7.74
CA PRO A 265 -13.15 -15.94 -7.39
C PRO A 265 -12.45 -16.85 -8.40
N ASP A 266 -12.24 -16.38 -9.64
CA ASP A 266 -11.70 -17.19 -10.74
C ASP A 266 -10.19 -17.01 -10.94
N ASP A 267 -9.63 -15.85 -10.55
CA ASP A 267 -8.21 -15.51 -10.70
C ASP A 267 -7.80 -14.47 -9.64
N HIS A 268 -7.03 -14.88 -8.64
CA HIS A 268 -6.58 -14.01 -7.55
C HIS A 268 -5.44 -13.04 -7.95
N VAL A 269 -4.97 -13.04 -9.21
CA VAL A 269 -3.84 -12.20 -9.65
C VAL A 269 -4.29 -10.76 -9.87
N GLY A 270 -3.98 -9.88 -8.91
CA GLY A 270 -4.24 -8.45 -8.97
C GLY A 270 -3.19 -7.65 -9.74
N LEU A 271 -2.76 -6.53 -9.15
CA LEU A 271 -1.82 -5.56 -9.73
C LEU A 271 -0.38 -5.94 -9.38
N SER A 272 0.59 -5.46 -10.16
CA SER A 272 2.00 -5.60 -9.82
C SER A 272 2.32 -4.72 -8.60
N GLU A 273 2.95 -5.31 -7.58
CA GLU A 273 3.28 -4.62 -6.33
C GLU A 273 4.77 -4.35 -6.18
N PHE A 274 5.07 -3.18 -5.63
CA PHE A 274 6.41 -2.71 -5.31
C PHE A 274 6.37 -2.02 -3.94
N ILE A 275 7.53 -1.90 -3.29
CA ILE A 275 7.69 -1.09 -2.09
C ILE A 275 8.75 -0.03 -2.35
N ILE A 276 8.50 1.19 -1.85
CA ILE A 276 9.49 2.26 -1.85
C ILE A 276 10.55 2.00 -0.77
N LEU A 277 11.82 1.88 -1.20
CA LEU A 277 12.99 1.69 -0.35
C LEU A 277 13.38 3.00 0.35
N LEU A 278 13.16 3.07 1.67
CA LEU A 278 13.69 4.17 2.47
C LEU A 278 15.20 4.05 2.71
N LYS A 279 15.91 5.18 2.63
CA LYS A 279 17.35 5.24 2.87
C LYS A 279 17.64 5.44 4.35
N ALA A 280 18.65 4.73 4.86
CA ALA A 280 19.11 4.74 6.26
C ALA A 280 19.38 6.14 6.86
N SER A 281 19.54 7.15 6.01
CA SER A 281 19.64 8.58 6.36
C SER A 281 18.37 9.23 6.92
N GLY A 282 17.26 8.48 7.06
CA GLY A 282 16.03 8.95 7.73
C GLY A 282 14.82 9.17 6.82
N GLY A 283 14.84 8.68 5.58
CA GLY A 283 13.72 8.77 4.64
C GLY A 283 14.13 8.69 3.17
N LEU A 284 13.21 9.04 2.28
CA LEU A 284 13.44 9.20 0.86
C LEU A 284 12.74 10.48 0.36
N GLU A 285 13.46 11.36 -0.31
CA GLU A 285 12.85 12.51 -1.00
C GLU A 285 12.12 12.05 -2.28
N VAL A 286 10.85 12.43 -2.39
CA VAL A 286 9.96 12.16 -3.52
C VAL A 286 9.24 13.44 -3.94
N LYS A 287 8.56 13.42 -5.10
CA LYS A 287 7.59 14.46 -5.46
C LYS A 287 6.19 13.87 -5.39
N LEU A 288 5.32 14.46 -4.58
CA LEU A 288 3.90 14.08 -4.57
C LEU A 288 3.23 14.77 -5.75
N GLU A 289 2.71 14.01 -6.72
CA GLU A 289 2.17 14.58 -7.96
C GLU A 289 0.73 15.04 -7.78
N LYS A 290 -0.14 14.15 -7.30
CA LYS A 290 -1.57 14.46 -7.10
C LYS A 290 -2.26 13.49 -6.14
N ALA A 291 -3.43 13.90 -5.66
CA ALA A 291 -4.36 13.06 -4.92
C ALA A 291 -5.70 12.97 -5.65
N ILE A 292 -6.39 11.83 -5.50
CA ILE A 292 -7.71 11.56 -6.09
C ILE A 292 -8.63 11.05 -4.98
N ASP A 293 -9.70 11.79 -4.72
CA ASP A 293 -10.64 11.50 -3.64
C ASP A 293 -11.85 10.69 -4.15
N SER A 294 -12.02 9.46 -3.66
CA SER A 294 -13.17 8.60 -3.98
C SER A 294 -14.53 9.18 -3.58
N ALA A 295 -14.57 10.13 -2.65
CA ALA A 295 -15.80 10.85 -2.30
C ALA A 295 -16.21 11.91 -3.34
N LYS A 296 -15.36 12.16 -4.35
CA LYS A 296 -15.61 13.13 -5.43
C LYS A 296 -15.69 12.41 -6.79
N PRO A 297 -16.90 12.10 -7.30
CA PRO A 297 -17.06 11.36 -8.57
C PRO A 297 -16.30 11.98 -9.75
N GLY A 298 -16.27 13.31 -9.86
CA GLY A 298 -15.52 13.99 -10.94
C GLY A 298 -13.99 13.83 -10.89
N GLU A 299 -13.40 13.50 -9.74
CA GLU A 299 -11.97 13.15 -9.64
C GLU A 299 -11.78 11.64 -9.84
N TRP A 300 -12.61 10.83 -9.19
CA TRP A 300 -12.54 9.36 -9.23
C TRP A 300 -12.85 8.79 -10.63
N ASP A 301 -13.97 9.18 -11.23
CA ASP A 301 -14.44 8.64 -12.51
C ASP A 301 -13.48 8.98 -13.66
N ASN A 302 -12.83 10.15 -13.59
CA ASN A 302 -11.84 10.61 -14.58
C ASN A 302 -10.43 10.02 -14.36
N TYR A 303 -10.16 9.37 -13.23
CA TYR A 303 -8.87 8.73 -12.97
C TYR A 303 -8.70 7.41 -13.74
N PHE A 304 -9.78 6.64 -13.89
CA PHE A 304 -9.77 5.33 -14.54
C PHE A 304 -10.02 5.44 -16.04
N ARG A 305 -9.27 4.65 -16.81
CA ARG A 305 -9.49 4.51 -18.25
C ARG A 305 -10.47 3.36 -18.47
N CYS A 306 -11.69 3.65 -18.90
CA CYS A 306 -12.72 2.62 -19.10
C CYS A 306 -12.74 1.99 -20.51
N VAL A 307 -12.04 2.59 -21.48
CA VAL A 307 -11.95 2.12 -22.87
C VAL A 307 -10.51 2.12 -23.36
N ALA A 308 -10.15 1.17 -24.22
CA ALA A 308 -8.80 1.05 -24.77
C ALA A 308 -8.49 2.17 -25.79
N GLU A 309 -7.23 2.61 -25.83
CA GLU A 309 -6.72 3.54 -26.85
C GLU A 309 -7.00 3.02 -28.27
N GLY A 310 -7.38 3.92 -29.18
CA GLY A 310 -7.70 3.59 -30.58
C GLY A 310 -9.15 3.12 -30.83
N THR A 311 -9.96 2.84 -29.81
CA THR A 311 -11.41 2.57 -30.01
C THR A 311 -12.22 3.83 -30.35
N SER A 312 -11.64 5.02 -30.23
CA SER A 312 -12.19 6.31 -30.67
C SER A 312 -12.15 6.49 -32.20
N GLY A 313 -12.79 5.58 -32.92
CA GLY A 313 -12.94 5.63 -34.37
C GLY A 313 -14.01 6.61 -34.84
N SER A 314 -13.57 7.74 -35.42
CA SER A 314 -14.33 8.68 -36.27
C SER A 314 -15.63 9.32 -35.73
N GLY A 315 -15.50 10.59 -35.29
CA GLY A 315 -16.41 11.67 -35.71
C GLY A 315 -17.62 12.00 -34.84
N GLY A 316 -17.73 13.27 -34.44
CA GLY A 316 -18.93 13.84 -33.82
C GLY A 316 -18.90 13.79 -32.29
N GLY A 317 -19.27 14.91 -31.64
CA GLY A 317 -19.21 15.02 -30.19
C GLY A 317 -20.42 14.40 -29.47
N GLY A 318 -20.16 13.87 -28.28
CA GLY A 318 -21.15 13.62 -27.22
C GLY A 318 -21.84 12.25 -27.24
N CYS A 319 -21.45 11.37 -26.32
CA CYS A 319 -22.29 11.05 -25.14
C CYS A 319 -21.51 10.22 -24.10
N PHE A 320 -21.66 10.54 -22.81
CA PHE A 320 -21.32 9.62 -21.71
C PHE A 320 -22.55 8.78 -21.36
N THR A 321 -22.60 7.53 -21.80
CA THR A 321 -23.57 6.51 -21.37
C THR A 321 -22.89 5.14 -21.38
N LYS A 322 -22.61 4.58 -20.21
CA LYS A 322 -23.44 3.59 -19.47
C LYS A 322 -23.47 2.19 -20.11
N THR A 323 -23.00 1.23 -19.30
CA THR A 323 -23.33 -0.21 -19.31
C THR A 323 -23.24 -0.96 -20.64
N CYS A 324 -22.26 -1.84 -20.75
CA CYS A 324 -22.40 -3.08 -21.50
C CYS A 324 -22.92 -4.16 -20.54
N ASP A 325 -23.81 -5.03 -21.05
CA ASP A 325 -24.51 -6.08 -20.29
C ASP A 325 -23.60 -7.23 -19.81
#